data_AF-A0A6M3JE08-F1
#
_entry.id   AF-A0A6M3JE08-F1
#
_cell.length_a   1.000
_cell.length_b   1.000
_cell.length_c   1.000
_cell.angle_alpha   90.00
_cell.angle_beta   90.00
_cell.angle_gamma   90.00
#
_symmetry.space_group_name_H-M   'P 1'
#
loop_
_entity.id
_entity.type
_entity.pdbx_description
1 polymer ?
#
loop_
_entity_poly.entity_id
_entity_poly.type
_entity_poly.pdbx_seq_one_letter_code
_entity_poly.pdbx_strand_id
1 'polypeptide(L)' 'MDGKYYTITIKGENEETLTITTSNEADINDWKHIFISILTWLTFAPETIQEFFPDEESYTNPDGN' A
#
# COMPACT_ATOMS: atom_id res chain seq x y z
N MET A 1 15.47 -23.86 -13.15
CA MET A 1 14.16 -23.92 -12.49
C MET A 1 13.50 -22.58 -12.76
N ASP A 2 12.51 -22.52 -13.64
CA ASP A 2 11.68 -21.32 -13.81
C ASP A 2 10.71 -21.27 -12.63
N GLY A 3 11.07 -20.50 -11.60
CA GLY A 3 10.14 -20.18 -10.52
C GLY A 3 8.97 -19.39 -11.08
N LYS A 4 7.73 -19.83 -10.82
CA LYS A 4 6.55 -19.04 -11.14
C LYS A 4 6.51 -17.84 -10.20
N TYR A 5 6.66 -16.65 -10.76
CA TYR A 5 6.49 -15.40 -10.03
C TYR A 5 5.11 -14.83 -10.29
N TYR A 6 4.57 -14.16 -9.28
CA TYR A 6 3.29 -13.46 -9.30
C TYR A 6 3.57 -11.97 -9.12
N THR A 7 2.86 -11.14 -9.89
CA THR A 7 3.09 -9.70 -9.91
C THR A 7 1.80 -8.92 -9.73
N ILE A 8 1.90 -7.79 -9.04
CA ILE A 8 0.90 -6.70 -9.03
C ILE A 8 1.61 -5.46 -9.56
N THR A 9 0.97 -4.77 -10.50
CA THR A 9 1.43 -3.47 -11.00
C THR A 9 0.38 -2.43 -10.68
N ILE A 10 0.79 -1.37 -9.99
CA ILE A 10 -0.03 -0.21 -9.66
C ILE A 10 0.48 0.95 -10.49
N LYS A 11 -0.42 1.62 -11.21
CA LYS A 11 -0.10 2.80 -12.02
C LYS A 11 -0.59 4.05 -11.27
N GLY A 12 0.34 4.93 -10.91
CA GLY A 12 0.04 6.26 -10.36
C GLY A 12 -0.34 7.27 -11.45
N GLU A 13 -0.77 8.45 -11.03
CA GLU A 13 -1.22 9.52 -11.92
C GLU A 13 -0.11 10.06 -12.84
N ASN A 14 1.14 10.04 -12.40
CA ASN A 14 2.30 10.54 -13.14
C ASN A 14 2.98 9.48 -14.03
N GLU A 15 2.23 8.46 -14.45
CA GLU A 15 2.75 7.28 -15.15
C GLU A 15 3.80 6.45 -14.38
N GLU A 16 4.05 6.80 -13.12
CA GLU A 16 4.86 6.01 -12.22
C GLU A 16 4.20 4.65 -12.00
N THR A 17 5.00 3.59 -12.06
CA THR A 17 4.54 2.24 -11.84
C THR A 17 5.27 1.64 -10.67
N LEU A 18 4.49 1.12 -9.71
CA LEU A 18 5.00 0.29 -8.64
C LEU A 18 4.69 -1.17 -9.00
N THR A 19 5.73 -1.99 -9.12
CA THR A 19 5.58 -3.43 -9.36
C THR A 19 6.04 -4.20 -8.13
N ILE A 20 5.15 -5.02 -7.60
CA ILE A 20 5.43 -5.95 -6.50
C ILE A 20 5.49 -7.35 -7.10
N THR A 21 6.57 -8.08 -6.82
CA THR A 21 6.82 -9.43 -7.30
C THR A 21 7.04 -10.37 -6.13
N THR A 22 6.36 -11.51 -6.11
CA THR A 22 6.57 -12.58 -5.13
C THR A 22 6.58 -13.95 -5.84
N SER A 23 7.26 -14.94 -5.27
CA SER A 23 7.21 -16.33 -5.72
C SER A 23 6.04 -17.11 -5.10
N ASN A 24 5.25 -16.49 -4.23
CA ASN A 24 4.13 -17.11 -3.51
C ASN A 24 2.78 -16.52 -3.96
N GLU A 25 1.87 -17.40 -4.39
CA GLU A 25 0.52 -17.02 -4.83
C GLU A 25 -0.38 -16.55 -3.68
N ALA A 26 -0.20 -17.08 -2.47
CA ALA A 26 -1.00 -16.64 -1.33
C ALA A 26 -0.71 -15.16 -1.03
N ASP A 27 0.57 -14.80 -0.98
CA ASP A 27 1.01 -13.43 -0.70
C ASP A 27 0.45 -12.44 -1.72
N ILE A 28 0.45 -12.78 -3.02
CA ILE A 28 -0.05 -11.84 -4.04
C ILE A 28 -1.56 -11.60 -3.91
N ASN A 29 -2.32 -12.59 -3.47
CA ASN A 29 -3.76 -12.43 -3.27
C ASN A 29 -4.05 -11.60 -2.02
N ASP A 30 -3.31 -11.81 -0.94
CA ASP A 30 -3.40 -10.98 0.27
C ASP A 30 -3.06 -9.52 -0.03
N TRP A 31 -1.97 -9.27 -0.77
CA TRP A 31 -1.60 -7.92 -1.21
C TRP A 31 -2.72 -7.26 -2.03
N LYS A 32 -3.34 -7.97 -2.98
CA LYS A 32 -4.49 -7.43 -3.75
C LYS A 32 -5.64 -7.01 -2.85
N HIS A 33 -5.99 -7.84 -1.87
CA HIS A 33 -7.06 -7.52 -0.92
C HIS A 33 -6.74 -6.26 -0.10
N ILE A 34 -5.51 -6.18 0.44
CA ILE A 34 -5.04 -5.01 1.20
C ILE A 34 -5.09 -3.74 0.35
N PHE A 35 -4.60 -3.77 -0.90
CA PHE A 35 -4.63 -2.61 -1.78
C PHE A 35 -6.06 -2.14 -2.08
N ILE A 36 -6.98 -3.06 -2.35
CA ILE A 36 -8.39 -2.70 -2.58
C ILE A 36 -8.98 -2.04 -1.33
N SER A 37 -8.70 -2.57 -0.14
CA SER A 37 -9.16 -1.98 1.12
C SER A 37 -8.61 -0.58 1.33
N ILE A 38 -7.30 -0.38 1.14
CA ILE A 38 -6.65 0.93 1.27
C ILE A 38 -7.23 1.93 0.27
N LEU A 39 -7.36 1.56 -1.01
CA LEU A 39 -7.94 2.43 -2.04
C LEU A 39 -9.39 2.79 -1.74
N THR A 40 -10.16 1.85 -1.19
CA THR A 40 -11.54 2.09 -0.76
C THR A 40 -11.58 3.10 0.39
N TRP A 41 -10.70 2.96 1.39
CA TRP A 41 -10.62 3.92 2.49
C TRP A 41 -10.16 5.29 2.03
N LEU A 42 -9.15 5.39 1.14
CA LEU A 42 -8.75 6.66 0.55
C LEU A 42 -9.89 7.35 -0.21
N THR A 43 -10.79 6.58 -0.82
CA THR A 43 -11.91 7.14 -1.59
C THR A 43 -13.09 7.55 -0.71
N PHE A 44 -13.41 6.77 0.33
CA PHE A 44 -14.69 6.90 1.07
C PHE A 44 -14.54 7.16 2.58
N ALA A 45 -13.35 6.93 3.15
CA ALA A 45 -13.07 7.10 4.59
C ALA A 45 -11.62 7.60 4.82
N PRO A 46 -11.27 8.79 4.31
CA PRO A 46 -9.91 9.30 4.36
C PRO A 46 -9.39 9.50 5.81
N GLU A 47 -10.29 9.82 6.74
CA GLU A 47 -9.97 9.97 8.17
C GLU A 47 -9.42 8.66 8.77
N THR A 48 -9.93 7.50 8.34
CA THR A 48 -9.42 6.19 8.77
C THR A 48 -7.96 6.01 8.34
N ILE A 49 -7.59 6.43 7.13
CA ILE A 49 -6.20 6.33 6.69
C ILE A 49 -5.31 7.28 7.50
N GLN A 50 -5.74 8.51 7.76
CA GLN A 50 -4.96 9.48 8.56
C GLN A 50 -4.75 9.01 10.01
N GLU A 51 -5.70 8.29 10.61
CA GLU A 51 -5.54 7.73 11.96
C GLU A 51 -4.41 6.68 12.01
N PHE A 52 -4.33 5.79 11.02
CA PHE A 52 -3.33 4.72 10.97
C PHE A 52 -2.00 5.13 10.31
N PHE A 53 -2.05 6.13 9.42
CA PHE A 53 -0.93 6.69 8.67
C PHE A 53 -1.00 8.22 8.77
N PRO A 54 -0.69 8.79 9.94
CA PRO A 54 -0.75 10.24 10.12
C PRO A 54 0.29 10.94 9.25
N ASP A 55 -0.06 12.12 8.75
CA ASP A 55 0.86 12.97 7.98
C ASP A 55 2.10 13.29 8.83
N GLU A 56 3.29 13.37 8.21
CA GLU A 56 4.57 13.58 8.90
C GLU A 56 4.59 14.81 9.83
N GLU A 57 3.80 15.85 9.53
CA GLU A 57 3.66 17.04 10.39
C GLU A 57 2.94 16.77 11.73
N SER A 58 2.22 15.65 11.83
CA SER A 58 1.50 15.21 13.03
C SER A 58 2.39 14.41 13.99
N TYR A 59 3.56 13.95 13.52
CA TYR A 59 4.56 13.31 14.36
C TYR A 59 5.29 14.36 15.17
N THR A 60 4.66 14.80 16.26
CA THR A 60 5.43 15.36 17.37
C THR A 60 6.24 14.20 17.95
N ASN A 61 7.56 14.24 17.75
CA ASN A 61 8.46 13.38 18.51
C ASN A 61 8.05 13.48 19.99
N PRO A 62 7.82 12.36 20.70
CA PRO A 62 7.49 12.41 22.13
C PRO A 62 8.60 13.09 22.96
N ASP A 63 9.78 13.28 22.37
CA ASP A 63 10.97 13.82 23.00
C ASP A 63 11.26 15.30 22.68
N GLY A 64 10.38 16.01 21.94
CA GLY A 64 10.38 17.48 21.82
C GLY A 64 11.75 18.15 21.63
N ASN A 65 12.45 17.85 20.54
CA ASN A 65 13.70 18.51 20.17
C ASN A 65 13.67 19.01 18.72
#